data_AF-A0A132A572-F1
#
_entry.id   AF-A0A132A572-F1
#
_cell.length_a   1.000
_cell.length_b   1.000
_cell.length_c   1.000
_cell.angle_alpha   90.00
_cell.angle_beta   90.00
_cell.angle_gamma   90.00
#
_symmetry.space_group_name_H-M   'P 1'
#
loop_
_entity.id
_entity.type
_entity.pdbx_description
1 polymer ?
#
loop_
_entity_poly.entity_id
_entity_poly.type
_entity_poly.pdbx_seq_one_letter_code
_entity_poly.pdbx_strand_id
1 'polypeptide(L)'
;MSGEDQFECELGVDDSEKFGPLYWMVRPCEWYKQEYSDCKSIRARVHQYFINGHTDSCEDWQNDYNNCFQYRKTKDPILIRKIIASELIRKEKRFERARENKVWKYRDEPPSDWNKPLSD
;
A
#
# COMPACT_ATOMS: atom_id res chain seq x y z
N MET A 1 -27.09 4.38 -2.93
CA MET A 1 -25.74 3.80 -2.74
C MET A 1 -25.75 2.50 -3.52
N SER A 2 -25.21 2.50 -4.75
CA SER A 2 -25.18 1.30 -5.59
C SER A 2 -24.20 0.29 -4.99
N GLY A 3 -24.53 -1.00 -5.08
CA GLY A 3 -23.76 -2.10 -4.48
C GLY A 3 -22.47 -2.43 -5.23
N GLU A 4 -21.63 -1.43 -5.54
CA GLU A 4 -20.38 -1.61 -6.29
C GLU A 4 -19.10 -1.27 -5.51
N ASP A 5 -19.19 -0.74 -4.29
CA ASP A 5 -18.03 -0.41 -3.44
C ASP A 5 -17.91 -1.41 -2.28
N GLN A 6 -17.62 -2.67 -2.59
CA GLN A 6 -17.33 -3.68 -1.57
C GLN A 6 -15.83 -3.66 -1.30
N PHE A 7 -15.42 -2.99 -0.22
CA PHE A 7 -14.03 -2.88 0.25
C PHE A 7 -13.52 -4.18 0.89
N GLU A 8 -13.81 -5.31 0.27
CA GLU A 8 -13.41 -6.62 0.76
C GLU A 8 -12.05 -7.02 0.20
N CYS A 9 -11.25 -7.67 1.04
CA CYS A 9 -9.96 -8.19 0.63
C CYS A 9 -10.17 -9.38 -0.32
N GLU A 10 -9.43 -9.39 -1.44
CA GLU A 10 -9.49 -10.47 -2.43
C GLU A 10 -8.93 -11.80 -1.93
N LEU A 11 -8.10 -11.73 -0.88
CA LEU A 11 -7.38 -12.85 -0.31
C LEU A 11 -7.83 -13.07 1.13
N GLY A 12 -8.12 -14.32 1.47
CA GLY A 12 -8.47 -14.76 2.82
C GLY A 12 -7.27 -15.27 3.61
N VAL A 13 -7.51 -15.68 4.85
CA VAL A 13 -6.45 -16.17 5.76
C VAL A 13 -5.74 -17.43 5.22
N ASP A 14 -6.46 -18.26 4.47
CA ASP A 14 -5.96 -19.53 3.93
C ASP A 14 -5.10 -19.37 2.66
N ASP A 15 -5.05 -18.18 2.08
CA ASP A 15 -4.34 -17.90 0.82
C ASP A 15 -2.80 -17.82 0.99
N SER A 16 -2.31 -17.89 2.23
CA SER A 16 -0.88 -17.84 2.54
C SER A 16 -0.06 -18.92 1.84
N GLU A 17 -0.63 -20.12 1.68
CA GLU A 17 0.07 -21.24 1.05
C GLU A 17 0.26 -21.03 -0.45
N LYS A 18 -0.66 -20.32 -1.09
CA LYS A 18 -0.70 -20.12 -2.55
C LYS A 18 0.12 -18.91 -3.01
N PHE A 19 0.10 -17.83 -2.23
CA PHE A 19 0.71 -16.55 -2.60
C PHE A 19 1.95 -16.19 -1.77
N GLY A 20 2.26 -16.98 -0.75
CA GLY A 20 3.40 -16.78 0.14
C GLY A 20 3.07 -15.86 1.34
N PRO A 21 4.04 -15.64 2.24
CA PRO A 21 3.81 -15.00 3.54
C PRO A 21 3.40 -13.52 3.48
N LEU A 22 3.49 -12.90 2.31
CA LEU A 22 3.22 -11.48 2.09
C LEU A 22 1.85 -11.22 1.43
N TYR A 23 1.01 -12.25 1.29
CA TYR A 23 -0.31 -12.15 0.66
C TYR A 23 -1.20 -11.09 1.31
N TRP A 24 -1.11 -10.92 2.63
CA TRP A 24 -1.87 -9.93 3.41
C TRP A 24 -1.60 -8.48 3.01
N MET A 25 -0.53 -8.21 2.25
CA MET A 25 -0.24 -6.86 1.74
C MET A 25 -1.18 -6.43 0.61
N VAL A 26 -1.86 -7.37 -0.05
CA VAL A 26 -2.80 -7.07 -1.12
C VAL A 26 -4.04 -6.42 -0.53
N ARG A 27 -4.37 -5.23 -1.04
CA ARG A 27 -5.49 -4.41 -0.58
C ARG A 27 -6.72 -4.66 -1.48
N PRO A 28 -7.94 -4.31 -1.03
CA PRO A 28 -9.13 -4.33 -1.88
C PRO A 28 -8.90 -3.55 -3.19
N CYS A 29 -9.46 -4.03 -4.30
CA CYS A 29 -9.24 -3.39 -5.61
C CYS A 29 -9.68 -1.92 -5.62
N GLU A 30 -10.74 -1.60 -4.90
CA GLU A 30 -11.32 -0.27 -4.73
C GLU A 30 -10.31 0.71 -4.13
N TRP A 31 -9.41 0.26 -3.24
CA TRP A 31 -8.35 1.11 -2.70
C TRP A 31 -7.34 1.50 -3.78
N TYR A 32 -6.92 0.57 -4.64
CA TYR A 32 -6.03 0.93 -5.75
C TYR A 32 -6.64 1.96 -6.70
N LYS A 33 -7.96 1.84 -6.95
CA LYS A 33 -8.71 2.83 -7.74
C LYS A 33 -8.75 4.19 -7.07
N GLN A 34 -8.99 4.24 -5.76
CA GLN A 34 -9.01 5.47 -4.98
C GLN A 34 -7.63 6.13 -4.97
N GLU A 35 -6.57 5.38 -4.70
CA GLU A 35 -5.19 5.86 -4.71
C GLU A 35 -4.79 6.43 -6.08
N TYR A 36 -5.21 5.76 -7.17
CA TYR A 36 -5.01 6.28 -8.52
C TYR A 36 -5.74 7.62 -8.75
N SER A 37 -7.00 7.72 -8.33
CA SER A 37 -7.78 8.97 -8.42
C SER A 37 -7.14 10.09 -7.60
N ASP A 38 -6.70 9.78 -6.38
CA ASP A 38 -6.08 10.73 -5.47
C ASP A 38 -4.74 11.19 -6.03
N CYS A 39 -3.92 10.29 -6.55
CA CYS A 39 -2.65 10.60 -7.23
C CYS A 39 -2.85 11.57 -8.42
N LYS A 40 -3.96 11.42 -9.16
CA LYS A 40 -4.31 12.31 -10.28
C LYS A 40 -5.03 13.59 -9.87
N SER A 41 -5.52 13.69 -8.65
CA SER A 41 -6.26 14.87 -8.19
C SER A 41 -5.39 16.13 -8.25
N ILE A 42 -6.00 17.27 -8.59
CA ILE A 42 -5.29 18.56 -8.68
C ILE A 42 -4.57 18.88 -7.35
N ARG A 43 -5.23 18.63 -6.22
CA ARG A 43 -4.65 18.84 -4.89
C ARG A 43 -3.38 18.02 -4.68
N ALA A 44 -3.39 16.73 -5.03
CA ALA A 44 -2.21 15.89 -4.90
C ALA A 44 -1.10 16.29 -5.87
N ARG A 45 -1.44 16.65 -7.12
CA ARG A 45 -0.47 17.10 -8.12
C ARG A 45 0.25 18.38 -7.68
N VAL A 46 -0.49 19.36 -7.18
CA VAL A 46 0.09 20.60 -6.64
C VAL A 46 0.99 20.30 -5.44
N HIS A 47 0.57 19.40 -4.55
CA HIS A 47 1.37 18.99 -3.39
C HIS A 47 2.66 18.26 -3.79
N GLN A 48 2.60 17.32 -4.73
CA GLN A 48 3.77 16.62 -5.28
C GLN A 48 4.75 17.62 -5.90
N TYR A 49 4.25 18.54 -6.73
CA TYR A 49 5.07 19.57 -7.35
C TYR A 49 5.73 20.49 -6.32
N PHE A 50 5.02 20.85 -5.26
CA PHE A 50 5.56 21.68 -4.18
C PHE A 50 6.71 21.01 -3.41
N ILE A 51 6.64 19.69 -3.17
CA ILE A 51 7.67 18.96 -2.43
C ILE A 51 8.84 18.54 -3.33
N ASN A 52 8.54 17.96 -4.49
CA ASN A 52 9.53 17.29 -5.34
C ASN A 52 9.98 18.15 -6.54
N GLY A 53 9.25 19.23 -6.87
CA GLY A 53 9.49 20.05 -8.07
C GLY A 53 8.96 19.41 -9.37
N HIS A 54 8.38 18.21 -9.30
CA HIS A 54 7.73 17.52 -10.42
C HIS A 54 6.56 16.68 -9.91
N THR A 55 5.74 16.18 -10.84
CA THR A 55 4.65 15.25 -10.54
C THR A 55 5.06 13.84 -10.89
N ASP A 56 4.80 12.88 -10.02
CA ASP A 56 5.18 11.48 -10.22
C ASP A 56 4.21 10.74 -11.17
N SER A 57 4.64 9.62 -11.76
CA SER A 57 3.72 8.79 -12.54
C SER A 57 2.72 8.07 -11.61
N CYS A 58 1.43 8.08 -11.98
CA CYS A 58 0.38 7.35 -11.26
C CYS A 58 0.10 5.97 -11.89
N GLU A 59 0.90 5.55 -12.87
CA GLU A 59 0.68 4.32 -13.62
C GLU A 59 0.76 3.07 -12.75
N ASP A 60 1.62 3.06 -11.72
CA ASP A 60 1.73 1.95 -10.78
C ASP A 60 0.37 1.62 -10.13
N TRP A 61 -0.33 2.65 -9.65
CA TRP A 61 -1.67 2.49 -9.06
C TRP A 61 -2.71 1.97 -10.06
N GLN A 62 -2.64 2.47 -11.30
CA GLN A 62 -3.52 2.01 -12.38
C GLN A 62 -3.27 0.54 -12.73
N ASN A 63 -2.00 0.15 -12.80
CA ASN A 63 -1.59 -1.21 -13.11
C ASN A 63 -2.02 -2.18 -11.99
N ASP A 64 -1.86 -1.79 -10.74
CA ASP A 64 -2.29 -2.59 -9.59
C ASP A 64 -3.82 -2.76 -9.57
N TYR A 65 -4.57 -1.70 -9.82
CA TYR A 65 -6.02 -1.77 -9.97
C TYR A 65 -6.43 -2.73 -11.11
N ASN A 66 -5.80 -2.61 -12.28
CA ASN A 66 -6.07 -3.48 -13.43
C ASN A 66 -5.74 -4.94 -13.13
N ASN A 67 -4.59 -5.21 -12.51
CA ASN A 67 -4.17 -6.55 -12.10
C ASN A 67 -5.17 -7.15 -11.09
N CYS A 68 -5.59 -6.36 -10.10
CA CYS A 68 -6.54 -6.78 -9.07
C CYS A 68 -7.92 -7.13 -9.69
N PHE A 69 -8.42 -6.26 -10.56
CA PHE A 69 -9.70 -6.49 -11.22
C PHE A 69 -9.65 -7.65 -12.23
N GLN A 70 -8.52 -7.83 -12.92
CA GLN A 70 -8.32 -9.01 -13.76
C GLN A 70 -8.28 -10.29 -12.93
N TYR A 71 -7.66 -10.27 -11.75
CA TYR A 71 -7.65 -11.41 -10.83
C TYR A 71 -9.06 -11.81 -10.39
N ARG A 72 -9.97 -10.85 -10.14
CA ARG A 72 -11.38 -11.17 -9.85
C ARG A 72 -12.03 -12.03 -10.95
N LYS A 73 -11.65 -11.82 -12.21
CA LYS A 73 -12.20 -12.51 -13.38
C LYS A 73 -11.52 -13.84 -13.68
N THR A 74 -10.18 -13.86 -13.64
CA THR A 74 -9.38 -15.01 -14.10
C THR A 74 -8.92 -15.91 -12.97
N LYS A 75 -8.84 -15.37 -11.74
CA LYS A 75 -8.20 -15.97 -10.57
C LYS A 75 -6.76 -16.42 -10.82
N ASP A 76 -6.08 -15.76 -11.77
CA ASP A 76 -4.68 -16.04 -12.13
C ASP A 76 -3.72 -15.57 -11.01
N PRO A 77 -2.96 -16.49 -10.38
CA PRO A 77 -2.11 -16.13 -9.27
C PRO A 77 -0.92 -15.22 -9.64
N ILE A 78 -0.55 -15.14 -10.92
CA ILE A 78 0.53 -14.26 -11.39
C ILE A 78 0.16 -12.78 -11.14
N LEU A 79 -1.12 -12.44 -11.27
CA LEU A 79 -1.61 -11.07 -11.08
C LEU A 79 -1.44 -10.60 -9.63
N ILE A 80 -1.75 -11.47 -8.67
CA ILE A 80 -1.54 -11.20 -7.24
C ILE A 80 -0.06 -11.05 -6.92
N ARG A 81 0.81 -11.89 -7.49
CA ARG A 81 2.26 -11.77 -7.28
C ARG A 81 2.82 -10.45 -7.77
N LYS A 82 2.29 -9.90 -8.88
CA LYS A 82 2.65 -8.56 -9.37
C LYS A 82 2.25 -7.46 -8.38
N ILE A 83 1.06 -7.56 -7.79
CA ILE A 83 0.59 -6.60 -6.78
C ILE A 83 1.44 -6.70 -5.51
N ILE A 84 1.78 -7.91 -5.05
CA ILE A 84 2.67 -8.07 -3.88
C ILE A 84 4.04 -7.42 -4.15
N ALA A 85 4.59 -7.58 -5.37
CA ALA A 85 5.84 -6.95 -5.74
C ALA A 85 5.75 -5.41 -5.72
N SER A 86 4.66 -4.82 -6.21
CA SER A 86 4.46 -3.37 -6.19
C SER A 86 4.25 -2.83 -4.78
N GLU A 87 3.52 -3.55 -3.91
CA GLU A 87 3.37 -3.24 -2.48
C GLU A 87 4.72 -3.25 -1.75
N LEU A 88 5.58 -4.22 -2.04
CA LEU A 88 6.92 -4.30 -1.48
C LEU A 88 7.79 -3.10 -1.88
N ILE A 89 7.73 -2.69 -3.15
CA ILE A 89 8.44 -1.49 -3.63
C ILE A 89 7.92 -0.24 -2.90
N ARG A 90 6.59 -0.11 -2.73
CA ARG A 90 5.99 1.03 -2.01
C ARG A 90 6.34 1.04 -0.53
N LYS A 91 6.41 -0.14 0.10
CA LYS A 91 6.90 -0.29 1.47
C LYS A 91 8.34 0.20 1.58
N GLU A 92 9.22 -0.25 0.70
CA GLU A 92 10.64 0.12 0.73
C GLU A 92 10.84 1.63 0.54
N LYS A 93 10.20 2.24 -0.47
CA LYS A 93 10.22 3.70 -0.68
C LYS A 93 9.77 4.50 0.55
N ARG A 94 8.80 3.99 1.32
CA ARG A 94 8.36 4.63 2.56
C ARG A 94 9.43 4.57 3.65
N PHE A 95 10.17 3.45 3.73
CA PHE A 95 11.25 3.28 4.69
C PHE A 95 12.51 4.04 4.33
N GLU A 96 12.84 4.21 3.05
CA GLU A 96 14.02 4.96 2.58
C GLU A 96 14.14 6.33 3.24
N ARG A 97 13.07 7.14 3.20
CA ARG A 97 13.08 8.49 3.81
C ARG A 97 13.37 8.48 5.31
N ALA A 98 12.90 7.45 6.01
CA ALA A 98 13.14 7.33 7.43
C ALA A 98 14.57 6.81 7.71
N ARG A 99 15.14 5.95 6.87
CA ARG A 99 16.55 5.50 6.94
C ARG A 99 17.55 6.59 6.60
N GLU A 100 17.22 7.49 5.68
CA GLU A 100 18.04 8.64 5.32
C GLU A 100 18.04 9.75 6.38
N ASN A 101 17.10 9.69 7.34
CA ASN A 101 17.00 10.67 8.39
C ASN A 101 18.21 10.58 9.35
N LYS A 102 18.98 11.67 9.44
CA LYS A 102 20.15 11.77 10.32
C LYS A 102 19.85 12.40 11.68
N VAL A 103 18.63 12.92 11.87
CA VAL A 103 18.20 13.58 13.11
C VAL A 103 17.71 12.55 14.13
N TRP A 104 16.91 11.58 13.68
CA TRP A 104 16.32 10.56 14.55
C TRP A 104 16.91 9.19 14.25
N LYS A 105 17.33 8.46 15.29
CA LYS A 105 17.78 7.07 15.17
C LYS A 105 16.57 6.13 15.26
N TYR A 106 16.64 5.02 14.52
CA TYR A 106 15.71 3.90 14.75
C TYR A 106 15.89 3.35 16.15
N ARG A 107 14.79 2.95 16.77
CA ARG A 107 14.79 2.24 18.05
C ARG A 107 14.92 0.75 17.77
N ASP A 108 15.79 0.08 18.51
CA ASP A 108 15.93 -1.37 18.45
C ASP A 108 14.84 -2.07 19.29
N GLU A 109 14.42 -1.43 20.38
CA GLU A 109 13.38 -1.92 21.28
C GLU A 109 12.47 -0.79 21.78
N PRO A 110 11.21 -1.10 22.13
CA PRO A 110 10.36 -0.13 22.81
C PRO A 110 10.96 0.27 24.16
N PRO A 111 10.62 1.46 24.69
CA PRO A 111 11.01 1.84 26.05
C PRO A 111 10.61 0.78 27.08
N SER A 112 11.46 0.52 28.07
CA SER A 112 11.22 -0.52 29.09
C SER A 112 9.96 -0.28 29.92
N ASP A 113 9.49 0.96 29.98
CA ASP A 113 8.32 1.41 30.69
C ASP A 113 7.09 1.63 29.79
N TRP A 114 7.15 1.23 28.52
CA TRP A 114 6.06 1.42 27.55
C TRP A 114 4.70 0.86 28.03
N ASN A 115 4.73 -0.25 28.77
CA ASN A 115 3.54 -0.92 29.29
C ASN A 115 3.23 -0.59 30.77
N LYS A 116 3.88 0.43 31.36
CA LYS A 116 3.55 0.81 32.74
C LYS A 116 2.12 1.38 32.80
N PRO A 117 1.37 1.11 33.89
CA PRO A 117 0.09 1.75 34.10
C PRO A 117 0.27 3.26 34.18
N LEU A 118 -0.71 4.00 33.67
CA LEU A 118 -0.75 5.46 33.79
C LEU A 118 -0.86 5.84 35.28
N SER A 119 -0.18 6.91 35.70
CA SER A 119 -0.34 7.45 37.05
C SER A 119 -1.70 8.16 37.17
N ASP A 120 -2.30 8.08 38.35
CA ASP A 120 -3.53 8.80 38.71
C ASP A 120 -3.36 10.33 38.68
#